data_AF-A0A8H8MSG2-F1
#
_entry.id   AF-A0A8H8MSG2-F1
#
_cell.length_a   1.000
_cell.length_b   1.000
_cell.length_c   1.000
_cell.angle_alpha   90.00
_cell.angle_beta   90.00
_cell.angle_gamma   90.00
#
_symmetry.space_group_name_H-M   'P 1'
#
loop_
_entity.id
_entity.type
_entity.pdbx_description
1 polymer ?
#
loop_
_entity_poly.entity_id
_entity_poly.type
_entity_poly.pdbx_seq_one_letter_code
_entity_poly.pdbx_strand_id
1 'polypeptide(L)'
;MCVTCICAIIIVARPSSRLGGPYLFLILTAKELVFPPSTSASAQIEATVVNMTGALFGLSWSNLGLACASFAAERYGADSSVSRAIRAIFLLIIGFLTGLARSALPRLTFASRAAGLVSAFLLTSDRGTHKWVYTNFTQLLFVCSVAGAASLVVALIAWAFIPSGGYAKDAISALGLLKELVLVATTQTIDSSPTRQPSPDLTVTSATVLPPPTLDSLQRSCLEASLALHSSYAYSAFELRIGRVPVSHIKPLLATVGRVREELAWGVVRAGVHPQGTPGLPFSEGKAKDLAYSDDQLSQDEVKLLATLDNPSRDSRREA
;
A
#
# COMPACT_ATOMS: atom_id res chain seq x y z
N MET A 1 16.50 -8.21 -10.19
CA MET A 1 17.64 -8.97 -10.75
C MET A 1 17.70 -10.42 -10.24
N CYS A 2 17.53 -10.68 -8.94
CA CYS A 2 17.57 -12.08 -8.45
C CYS A 2 16.43 -12.96 -9.01
N VAL A 3 15.21 -12.43 -9.10
CA VAL A 3 14.05 -13.17 -9.65
C VAL A 3 14.26 -13.54 -11.13
N THR A 4 14.80 -12.62 -11.95
CA THR A 4 15.08 -12.92 -13.37
C THR A 4 16.15 -13.99 -13.52
N CYS A 5 17.21 -13.96 -12.71
CA CYS A 5 18.22 -15.01 -12.69
C CYS A 5 17.63 -16.37 -12.31
N ILE A 6 16.78 -16.42 -11.29
CA ILE A 6 16.12 -17.67 -10.87
C ILE A 6 15.18 -18.18 -11.97
N CYS A 7 14.37 -17.32 -12.58
CA CYS A 7 13.54 -17.70 -13.73
C CYS A 7 14.39 -18.21 -14.90
N ALA A 8 15.51 -17.57 -15.21
CA ALA A 8 16.42 -18.01 -16.26
C ALA A 8 17.04 -19.38 -15.96
N ILE A 9 17.46 -19.63 -14.72
CA ILE A 9 17.97 -20.94 -14.27
C ILE A 9 16.88 -22.01 -14.41
N ILE A 10 15.64 -21.70 -14.00
CA ILE A 10 14.52 -22.63 -14.10
C ILE A 10 14.19 -22.93 -15.58
N ILE A 11 14.30 -21.95 -16.48
CA ILE A 11 14.11 -22.16 -17.92
C ILE A 11 15.17 -23.11 -18.49
N VAL A 12 16.43 -22.96 -18.06
CA VAL A 12 17.57 -23.78 -18.52
C VAL A 12 17.56 -25.18 -17.89
N ALA A 13 16.93 -25.35 -16.73
CA ALA A 13 16.84 -26.64 -16.06
C ALA A 13 16.06 -27.67 -16.90
N ARG A 14 16.75 -28.76 -17.28
CA ARG A 14 16.20 -29.90 -18.05
C ARG A 14 14.85 -30.47 -17.56
N PRO A 15 14.55 -30.60 -16.26
CA PRO A 15 13.23 -31.08 -15.85
C PRO A 15 12.13 -30.10 -16.23
N SER A 16 12.36 -28.79 -16.04
CA SER A 16 11.41 -27.74 -16.39
C SER A 16 11.19 -27.67 -17.90
N SER A 17 12.24 -27.88 -18.69
CA SER A 17 12.15 -27.84 -20.16
C SER A 17 11.23 -28.93 -20.73
N ARG A 18 11.15 -30.10 -20.06
CA ARG A 18 10.23 -31.18 -20.43
C ARG A 18 8.78 -30.88 -20.03
N LEU A 19 8.57 -30.25 -18.87
CA LEU A 19 7.22 -29.99 -18.36
C LEU A 19 6.57 -28.74 -18.95
N GLY A 20 7.33 -27.68 -19.23
CA GLY A 20 6.79 -26.42 -19.76
C GLY A 20 6.59 -26.40 -21.28
N GLY A 21 7.23 -27.34 -22.00
CA GLY A 21 7.11 -27.46 -23.45
C GLY A 21 7.49 -26.17 -24.20
N PRO A 22 6.78 -25.79 -25.28
CA PRO A 22 7.12 -24.61 -26.06
C PRO A 22 6.78 -23.29 -25.35
N TYR A 23 6.10 -23.33 -24.20
CA TYR A 23 5.64 -22.14 -23.48
C TYR A 23 6.63 -21.65 -22.41
N LEU A 24 7.81 -22.27 -22.26
CA LEU A 24 8.79 -21.85 -21.24
C LEU A 24 9.26 -20.40 -21.38
N PHE A 25 9.30 -19.85 -22.59
CA PHE A 25 9.68 -18.45 -22.79
C PHE A 25 8.68 -17.47 -22.15
N LEU A 26 7.42 -17.89 -21.93
CA LEU A 26 6.43 -17.06 -21.22
C LEU A 26 6.77 -16.85 -19.75
N ILE A 27 7.61 -17.69 -19.13
CA ILE A 27 7.92 -17.55 -17.69
C ILE A 27 8.49 -16.15 -17.41
N LEU A 28 9.37 -15.66 -18.27
CA LEU A 28 9.99 -14.34 -18.10
C LEU A 28 8.96 -13.22 -18.30
N THR A 29 8.13 -13.34 -19.34
CA THR A 29 7.06 -12.37 -19.63
C THR A 29 6.01 -12.34 -18.51
N ALA A 30 5.59 -13.50 -18.01
CA ALA A 30 4.66 -13.62 -16.90
C ALA A 30 5.24 -13.00 -15.63
N LYS A 31 6.53 -13.22 -15.36
CA LYS A 31 7.21 -12.60 -14.21
C LYS A 31 7.20 -11.07 -14.29
N GLU A 32 7.63 -10.47 -15.41
CA GLU A 32 7.68 -9.01 -15.54
C GLU A 32 6.30 -8.37 -15.58
N LEU A 33 5.32 -9.02 -16.20
CA LEU A 33 4.00 -8.42 -16.44
C LEU A 33 3.03 -8.59 -15.28
N VAL A 34 3.15 -9.69 -14.52
CA VAL A 34 2.17 -10.11 -13.51
C VAL A 34 2.69 -9.90 -12.09
N PHE A 35 3.99 -10.08 -11.83
CA PHE A 35 4.53 -10.08 -10.48
C PHE A 35 5.57 -8.96 -10.28
N PRO A 36 5.13 -7.70 -10.08
CA PRO A 36 6.06 -6.66 -9.66
C PRO A 36 6.63 -7.00 -8.28
N PRO A 37 7.94 -6.79 -8.05
CA PRO A 37 8.52 -6.97 -6.73
C PRO A 37 7.87 -5.96 -5.77
N SER A 38 7.24 -6.45 -4.71
CA SER A 38 6.73 -5.62 -3.62
C SER A 38 7.74 -5.62 -2.48
N THR A 39 7.83 -4.51 -1.76
CA THR A 39 8.66 -4.39 -0.56
C THR A 39 8.07 -5.12 0.65
N SER A 40 6.76 -5.39 0.64
CA SER A 40 6.05 -6.05 1.73
C SER A 40 5.70 -7.49 1.37
N ALA A 41 6.13 -8.46 2.18
CA ALA A 41 5.86 -9.88 1.96
C ALA A 41 4.36 -10.20 1.91
N SER A 42 3.58 -9.52 2.75
CA SER A 42 2.12 -9.61 2.82
C SER A 42 1.45 -9.23 1.50
N ALA A 43 1.78 -8.05 0.99
CA ALA A 43 1.29 -7.52 -0.27
C ALA A 43 1.71 -8.42 -1.44
N GLN A 44 2.91 -9.01 -1.36
CA GLN A 44 3.37 -9.96 -2.36
C GLN A 44 2.60 -11.28 -2.33
N ILE A 45 2.33 -11.86 -1.16
CA ILE A 45 1.49 -13.06 -1.05
C ILE A 45 0.10 -12.78 -1.61
N GLU A 46 -0.51 -11.67 -1.20
CA GLU A 46 -1.84 -11.30 -1.69
C GLU A 46 -1.85 -11.08 -3.21
N ALA A 47 -0.87 -10.35 -3.73
CA ALA A 47 -0.70 -10.19 -5.18
C ALA A 47 -0.53 -11.54 -5.87
N THR A 48 0.24 -12.46 -5.31
CA THR A 48 0.44 -13.78 -5.92
C THR A 48 -0.84 -14.62 -5.97
N VAL A 49 -1.64 -14.61 -4.92
CA VAL A 49 -2.93 -15.32 -4.86
C VAL A 49 -3.91 -14.71 -5.86
N VAL A 50 -4.02 -13.38 -5.88
CA VAL A 50 -4.91 -12.65 -6.79
C VAL A 50 -4.51 -12.89 -8.25
N ASN A 51 -3.22 -12.84 -8.56
CA ASN A 51 -2.70 -13.10 -9.91
C ASN A 51 -2.87 -14.57 -10.33
N MET A 52 -2.63 -15.52 -9.44
CA MET A 52 -2.87 -16.94 -9.73
C MET A 52 -4.35 -17.22 -9.97
N THR A 53 -5.25 -16.56 -9.22
CA THR A 53 -6.69 -16.65 -9.44
C THR A 53 -7.08 -16.09 -10.81
N GLY A 54 -6.51 -14.94 -11.20
CA GLY A 54 -6.67 -14.37 -12.54
C GLY A 54 -6.17 -15.30 -13.65
N ALA A 55 -4.99 -15.91 -13.47
CA ALA A 55 -4.45 -16.87 -14.42
C ALA A 55 -5.33 -18.12 -14.55
N LEU A 56 -5.80 -18.68 -13.43
CA LEU A 56 -6.73 -19.83 -13.41
C LEU A 56 -8.07 -19.49 -14.08
N PHE A 57 -8.58 -18.27 -13.86
CA PHE A 57 -9.79 -17.79 -14.54
C PHE A 57 -9.57 -17.69 -16.05
N GLY A 58 -8.47 -17.07 -16.49
CA GLY A 58 -8.11 -16.98 -17.91
C GLY A 58 -7.94 -18.37 -18.55
N LEU A 59 -7.31 -19.31 -17.84
CA LEU A 59 -7.18 -20.70 -18.30
C LEU A 59 -8.55 -21.36 -18.44
N SER A 60 -9.41 -21.24 -17.43
CA SER A 60 -10.74 -21.86 -17.41
C SER A 60 -11.60 -21.32 -18.55
N TRP A 61 -11.61 -20.00 -18.73
CA TRP A 61 -12.34 -19.33 -19.79
C TRP A 61 -11.84 -19.74 -21.19
N SER A 62 -10.53 -19.82 -21.35
CA SER A 62 -9.94 -20.19 -22.65
C SER A 62 -10.15 -21.65 -22.99
N ASN A 63 -10.15 -22.55 -22.00
CA ASN A 63 -10.51 -23.95 -22.21
C ASN A 63 -11.98 -24.10 -22.59
N LEU A 64 -12.88 -23.30 -21.99
CA LEU A 64 -14.27 -23.26 -22.40
C LEU A 64 -14.40 -22.81 -23.87
N GLY A 65 -13.70 -21.75 -24.27
CA GLY A 65 -13.66 -21.29 -25.66
C GLY A 65 -13.10 -22.33 -26.64
N LEU A 66 -12.05 -23.06 -26.25
CA LEU A 66 -11.49 -24.15 -27.04
C LEU A 66 -12.45 -25.35 -27.15
N ALA A 67 -13.13 -25.71 -26.08
CA ALA A 67 -14.13 -26.80 -26.09
C ALA A 67 -15.33 -26.45 -26.99
N CYS A 68 -15.82 -25.21 -26.94
CA CYS A 68 -16.84 -24.73 -27.85
C CYS A 68 -16.35 -24.72 -29.31
N ALA A 69 -15.11 -24.31 -29.55
CA ALA A 69 -14.51 -24.29 -30.87
C ALA A 69 -14.28 -25.70 -31.44
N SER A 70 -13.93 -26.69 -30.62
CA SER A 70 -13.78 -28.09 -31.04
C SER A 70 -15.13 -28.72 -31.36
N PHE A 71 -16.15 -28.47 -30.55
CA PHE A 71 -17.52 -28.94 -30.81
C PHE A 71 -18.06 -28.37 -32.14
N ALA A 72 -17.81 -27.10 -32.42
CA ALA A 72 -18.18 -26.50 -33.71
C ALA A 72 -17.36 -27.09 -34.88
N ALA A 73 -16.08 -27.38 -34.66
CA ALA A 73 -15.21 -27.93 -35.71
C ALA A 73 -15.61 -29.38 -36.08
N GLU A 74 -16.12 -30.18 -35.13
CA GLU A 74 -16.68 -31.50 -35.43
C GLU A 74 -17.92 -31.44 -36.33
N ARG A 75 -18.73 -30.38 -36.19
CA ARG A 75 -20.00 -30.24 -36.91
C ARG A 75 -19.87 -29.55 -38.28
N TYR A 76 -18.99 -28.56 -38.39
CA TYR A 76 -18.85 -27.72 -39.59
C TYR A 76 -17.56 -27.93 -40.37
N GLY A 77 -16.69 -28.82 -39.90
CA GLY A 77 -15.39 -29.10 -40.50
C GLY A 77 -14.25 -28.28 -39.90
N ALA A 78 -13.04 -28.80 -40.10
CA ALA A 78 -11.80 -28.36 -39.47
C ALA A 78 -11.42 -26.90 -39.75
N ASP A 79 -11.49 -26.52 -41.02
CA ASP A 79 -11.09 -25.20 -41.50
C ASP A 79 -12.27 -24.23 -41.57
N SER A 80 -13.37 -24.55 -40.90
CA SER A 80 -14.55 -23.71 -40.90
C SER A 80 -14.26 -22.36 -40.23
N SER A 81 -14.60 -21.28 -40.92
CA SER A 81 -14.55 -19.90 -40.41
C SER A 81 -15.28 -19.75 -39.07
N VAL A 82 -16.28 -20.62 -38.81
CA VAL A 82 -17.06 -20.66 -37.56
C VAL A 82 -16.19 -20.98 -36.35
N SER A 83 -15.26 -21.94 -36.42
CA SER A 83 -14.42 -22.30 -35.27
C SER A 83 -13.47 -21.16 -34.88
N ARG A 84 -12.89 -20.49 -35.90
CA ARG A 84 -12.06 -19.30 -35.71
C ARG A 84 -12.86 -18.12 -35.13
N ALA A 85 -14.09 -17.92 -35.61
CA ALA A 85 -14.98 -16.88 -35.10
C ALA A 85 -15.31 -17.11 -33.62
N ILE A 86 -15.57 -18.35 -33.19
CA ILE A 86 -15.82 -18.66 -31.77
C ILE A 86 -14.62 -18.29 -30.91
N ARG A 87 -13.40 -18.69 -31.30
CA ARG A 87 -12.18 -18.31 -30.55
C ARG A 87 -12.02 -16.79 -30.45
N ALA A 88 -12.29 -16.06 -31.53
CA ALA A 88 -12.23 -14.60 -31.56
C ALA A 88 -13.29 -13.96 -30.64
N ILE A 89 -14.51 -14.49 -30.61
CA ILE A 89 -15.59 -14.01 -29.71
C ILE A 89 -15.19 -14.22 -28.24
N PHE A 90 -14.68 -15.40 -27.89
CA PHE A 90 -14.22 -15.65 -26.51
C PHE A 90 -13.06 -14.73 -26.10
N LEU A 91 -12.14 -14.42 -27.04
CA LEU A 91 -11.08 -13.43 -26.84
C LEU A 91 -11.63 -12.01 -26.65
N LEU A 92 -12.64 -11.62 -27.43
CA LEU A 92 -13.27 -10.31 -27.31
C LEU A 92 -13.97 -10.18 -25.96
N ILE A 93 -14.72 -11.20 -25.54
CA ILE A 93 -15.42 -11.21 -24.25
C ILE A 93 -14.42 -11.10 -23.09
N ILE A 94 -13.35 -11.90 -23.07
CA ILE A 94 -12.35 -11.81 -21.99
C ILE A 94 -11.59 -10.47 -22.05
N GLY A 95 -11.32 -9.93 -23.24
CA GLY A 95 -10.75 -8.60 -23.42
C GLY A 95 -11.63 -7.51 -22.82
N PHE A 96 -12.94 -7.59 -23.05
CA PHE A 96 -13.91 -6.67 -22.46
C PHE A 96 -13.97 -6.82 -20.94
N LEU A 97 -14.08 -8.04 -20.41
CA LEU A 97 -14.10 -8.30 -18.96
C LEU A 97 -12.81 -7.81 -18.28
N THR A 98 -11.64 -8.04 -18.88
CA THR A 98 -10.37 -7.59 -18.33
C THR A 98 -10.21 -6.07 -18.39
N GLY A 99 -10.79 -5.42 -19.41
CA GLY A 99 -10.90 -3.96 -19.50
C GLY A 99 -11.81 -3.38 -18.41
N LEU A 100 -12.99 -3.99 -18.21
CA LEU A 100 -13.95 -3.57 -17.19
C LEU A 100 -13.41 -3.79 -15.77
N ALA A 101 -12.75 -4.93 -15.52
CA ALA A 101 -12.09 -5.18 -14.24
C ALA A 101 -10.99 -4.15 -13.95
N ARG A 102 -10.28 -3.69 -15.00
CA ARG A 102 -9.26 -2.65 -14.88
C ARG A 102 -9.85 -1.29 -14.56
N SER A 103 -11.02 -0.94 -15.09
CA SER A 103 -11.68 0.33 -14.77
C SER A 103 -12.30 0.35 -13.39
N ALA A 104 -12.77 -0.81 -12.89
CA ALA A 104 -13.43 -0.89 -11.58
C ALA A 104 -12.44 -0.89 -10.41
N LEU A 105 -11.35 -1.65 -10.51
CA LEU A 105 -10.46 -1.91 -9.36
C LEU A 105 -8.98 -1.82 -9.79
N PRO A 106 -8.23 -0.77 -9.39
CA PRO A 106 -6.80 -0.64 -9.72
C PRO A 106 -5.98 -1.82 -9.19
N ARG A 107 -6.48 -2.50 -8.15
CA ARG A 107 -5.86 -3.68 -7.56
C ARG A 107 -5.98 -4.96 -8.40
N LEU A 108 -7.05 -5.11 -9.20
CA LEU A 108 -7.26 -6.27 -10.06
C LEU A 108 -6.54 -6.16 -11.41
N THR A 109 -5.87 -5.04 -11.68
CA THR A 109 -5.22 -4.78 -12.97
C THR A 109 -4.13 -5.79 -13.30
N PHE A 110 -3.39 -6.26 -12.31
CA PHE A 110 -2.38 -7.29 -12.48
C PHE A 110 -3.01 -8.66 -12.77
N ALA A 111 -4.07 -9.02 -12.06
CA ALA A 111 -4.80 -10.27 -12.30
C ALA A 111 -5.47 -10.27 -13.69
N SER A 112 -6.00 -9.13 -14.13
CA SER A 112 -6.62 -9.01 -15.45
C SER A 112 -5.60 -9.09 -16.58
N ARG A 113 -4.38 -8.57 -16.37
CA ARG A 113 -3.24 -8.79 -17.29
C ARG A 113 -2.84 -10.25 -17.36
N ALA A 114 -2.77 -10.95 -16.23
CA ALA A 114 -2.46 -12.38 -16.20
C ALA A 114 -3.52 -13.20 -16.96
N ALA A 115 -4.81 -12.96 -16.66
CA ALA A 115 -5.93 -13.61 -17.33
C ALA A 115 -5.93 -13.34 -18.84
N GLY A 116 -5.73 -12.09 -19.24
CA GLY A 116 -5.69 -11.67 -20.65
C GLY A 116 -4.51 -12.27 -21.41
N LEU A 117 -3.31 -12.29 -20.81
CA LEU A 117 -2.11 -12.87 -21.42
C LEU A 117 -2.30 -14.37 -21.65
N VAL A 118 -2.70 -15.10 -20.61
CA VAL A 118 -3.00 -16.53 -20.70
C VAL A 118 -4.03 -16.80 -21.79
N SER A 119 -5.10 -16.02 -21.82
CA SER A 119 -6.19 -16.23 -22.78
C SER A 119 -5.77 -15.93 -24.21
N ALA A 120 -5.04 -14.83 -24.42
CA ALA A 120 -4.46 -14.48 -25.71
C ALA A 120 -3.60 -15.63 -26.24
N PHE A 121 -2.64 -16.12 -25.45
CA PHE A 121 -1.75 -17.20 -25.92
C PHE A 121 -2.48 -18.52 -26.18
N LEU A 122 -3.46 -18.89 -25.36
CA LEU A 122 -4.16 -20.17 -25.51
C LEU A 122 -5.13 -20.16 -26.71
N LEU A 123 -5.86 -19.07 -26.93
CA LEU A 123 -6.84 -18.95 -28.03
C LEU A 123 -6.19 -18.59 -29.38
N THR A 124 -5.04 -17.92 -29.38
CA THR A 124 -4.30 -17.59 -30.63
C THR A 124 -3.31 -18.66 -31.07
N SER A 125 -2.91 -19.58 -30.18
CA SER A 125 -2.07 -20.72 -30.56
C SER A 125 -2.85 -21.67 -31.47
N ASP A 126 -2.77 -21.46 -32.78
CA ASP A 126 -3.39 -22.35 -33.75
C ASP A 126 -2.57 -23.63 -33.89
N ARG A 127 -2.91 -24.64 -33.09
CA ARG A 127 -2.40 -26.00 -33.28
C ARG A 127 -3.45 -26.74 -34.08
N GLY A 128 -3.15 -26.98 -35.37
CA GLY A 128 -3.98 -27.75 -36.30
C GLY A 128 -4.31 -29.19 -35.89
N THR A 129 -4.04 -29.56 -34.63
CA THR A 129 -4.50 -30.79 -34.00
C THR A 129 -5.90 -30.60 -33.42
N HIS A 130 -6.87 -31.21 -34.09
CA HIS A 130 -8.30 -31.27 -33.76
C HIS A 130 -8.66 -31.87 -32.40
N LYS A 131 -7.71 -32.49 -31.71
CA LYS A 131 -7.97 -33.15 -30.43
C LYS A 131 -7.73 -32.17 -29.31
N TRP A 132 -8.71 -32.02 -28.42
CA TRP A 132 -8.52 -31.29 -27.19
C TRP A 132 -7.41 -31.97 -26.38
N VAL A 133 -6.25 -31.31 -26.27
CA VAL A 133 -5.09 -31.86 -25.57
C VAL A 133 -4.91 -31.16 -24.23
N TYR A 134 -5.21 -31.88 -23.14
CA TYR A 134 -5.02 -31.45 -21.75
C TYR A 134 -3.57 -31.05 -21.41
N THR A 135 -2.59 -31.48 -22.21
CA THR A 135 -1.18 -31.10 -22.00
C THR A 135 -0.97 -29.60 -22.15
N ASN A 136 -1.75 -28.90 -22.96
CA ASN A 136 -1.60 -27.44 -23.11
C ASN A 136 -2.02 -26.70 -21.84
N PHE A 137 -3.10 -27.15 -21.20
CA PHE A 137 -3.58 -26.61 -19.93
C PHE A 137 -2.53 -26.77 -18.83
N THR A 138 -2.01 -27.99 -18.68
CA THR A 138 -1.01 -28.30 -17.65
C THR A 138 0.33 -27.60 -17.91
N GLN A 139 0.78 -27.48 -19.16
CA GLN A 139 1.98 -26.74 -19.53
C GLN A 139 1.88 -25.25 -19.19
N LEU A 140 0.76 -24.60 -19.52
CA LEU A 140 0.59 -23.18 -19.26
C LEU A 140 0.37 -22.90 -17.76
N LEU A 141 -0.38 -23.76 -17.07
CA LEU A 141 -0.57 -23.70 -15.62
C LEU A 141 0.77 -23.89 -14.90
N PHE A 142 1.60 -24.82 -15.36
CA PHE A 142 2.95 -25.03 -14.84
C PHE A 142 3.80 -23.76 -15.02
N VAL A 143 3.79 -23.13 -16.19
CA VAL A 143 4.52 -21.87 -16.46
C VAL A 143 4.07 -20.75 -15.52
N CYS A 144 2.77 -20.54 -15.35
CA CYS A 144 2.24 -19.53 -14.42
C CYS A 144 2.58 -19.85 -12.95
N SER A 145 2.45 -21.11 -12.55
CA SER A 145 2.76 -21.57 -11.19
C SER A 145 4.23 -21.40 -10.86
N VAL A 146 5.14 -21.75 -11.78
CA VAL A 146 6.59 -21.59 -11.61
C VAL A 146 6.97 -20.11 -11.52
N ALA A 147 6.42 -19.24 -12.38
CA ALA A 147 6.69 -17.81 -12.32
C ALA A 147 6.21 -17.19 -10.99
N GLY A 148 5.02 -17.58 -10.53
CA GLY A 148 4.47 -17.15 -9.25
C GLY A 148 5.26 -17.69 -8.05
N ALA A 149 5.59 -18.97 -8.05
CA ALA A 149 6.35 -19.62 -6.99
C ALA A 149 7.77 -19.06 -6.89
N ALA A 150 8.48 -18.85 -8.01
CA ALA A 150 9.80 -18.25 -8.01
C ALA A 150 9.77 -16.83 -7.44
N SER A 151 8.77 -16.03 -7.82
CA SER A 151 8.59 -14.67 -7.28
C SER A 151 8.29 -14.69 -5.78
N LEU A 152 7.43 -15.60 -5.32
CA LEU A 152 7.08 -15.77 -3.91
C LEU A 152 8.27 -16.26 -3.07
N VAL A 153 9.05 -17.23 -3.58
CA VAL A 153 10.24 -17.73 -2.89
C VAL A 153 11.27 -16.63 -2.71
N VAL A 154 11.53 -15.81 -3.73
CA VAL A 154 12.46 -14.68 -3.59
C VAL A 154 11.96 -13.65 -2.57
N ALA A 155 10.64 -13.42 -2.52
CA ALA A 155 10.03 -12.56 -1.51
C ALA A 155 10.26 -13.08 -0.08
N LEU A 156 9.99 -14.36 0.12
CA LEU A 156 10.10 -15.00 1.42
C LEU A 156 11.56 -15.08 1.88
N ILE A 157 12.48 -15.34 0.95
CA ILE A 157 13.91 -15.31 1.22
C ILE A 157 14.34 -13.89 1.60
N ALA A 158 13.97 -12.88 0.80
CA ALA A 158 14.28 -11.50 1.12
C ALA A 158 13.73 -11.10 2.49
N TRP A 159 12.52 -11.54 2.82
CA TRP A 159 11.92 -11.33 4.13
C TRP A 159 12.65 -12.08 5.25
N ALA A 160 13.07 -13.33 5.04
CA ALA A 160 13.81 -14.10 6.03
C ALA A 160 15.18 -13.46 6.37
N PHE A 161 15.79 -12.77 5.42
CA PHE A 161 17.09 -12.13 5.59
C PHE A 161 17.01 -10.64 5.99
N ILE A 162 15.90 -9.96 5.70
CA ILE A 162 15.69 -8.56 6.08
C ILE A 162 14.72 -8.56 7.26
N PRO A 163 15.21 -8.49 8.52
CA PRO A 163 14.33 -8.42 9.67
C PRO A 163 13.45 -7.18 9.54
N SER A 164 12.14 -7.40 9.35
CA SER A 164 11.12 -6.36 9.26
C SER A 164 10.82 -5.79 10.67
N GLY A 165 11.84 -5.20 11.28
CA GLY A 165 11.76 -4.47 12.54
C GLY A 165 11.44 -2.98 12.35
N GLY A 166 11.09 -2.55 11.13
CA GLY A 166 10.87 -1.13 10.81
C GLY A 166 9.76 -0.52 11.65
N TYR A 167 8.57 -1.11 11.66
CA TYR A 167 7.43 -0.58 12.42
C TYR A 167 7.68 -0.50 13.92
N ALA A 168 8.30 -1.52 14.52
CA ALA A 168 8.60 -1.50 15.95
C ALA A 168 9.59 -0.37 16.27
N LYS A 169 10.61 -0.17 15.43
CA LYS A 169 11.58 0.94 15.59
C LYS A 169 10.91 2.30 15.38
N ASP A 170 10.08 2.45 14.36
CA ASP A 170 9.35 3.69 14.08
C ASP A 170 8.37 4.03 15.22
N ALA A 171 7.67 3.03 15.76
CA ALA A 171 6.77 3.19 16.90
C ALA A 171 7.51 3.59 18.17
N ILE A 172 8.65 2.94 18.47
CA ILE A 172 9.49 3.29 19.61
C ILE A 172 10.06 4.71 19.45
N SER A 173 10.48 5.09 18.23
CA SER A 173 11.00 6.42 17.94
C SER A 173 9.92 7.50 18.10
N ALA A 174 8.72 7.28 17.54
CA ALA A 174 7.60 8.21 17.68
C ALA A 174 7.15 8.36 19.15
N LEU A 175 7.10 7.27 19.91
CA LEU A 175 6.83 7.29 21.35
C LEU A 175 7.94 8.00 22.14
N GLY A 176 9.20 7.84 21.73
CA GLY A 176 10.35 8.55 22.30
C GLY A 176 10.22 10.07 22.13
N LEU A 177 9.93 10.53 20.92
CA LEU A 177 9.71 11.95 20.62
C LEU A 177 8.51 12.52 21.39
N LEU A 178 7.41 11.76 21.47
CA LEU A 178 6.24 12.17 22.23
C LEU A 178 6.55 12.33 23.73
N LYS A 179 7.33 11.40 24.30
CA LYS A 179 7.75 11.46 25.70
C LYS A 179 8.60 12.71 25.96
N GLU A 180 9.57 13.01 25.11
CA GLU A 180 10.42 14.19 25.25
C GLU A 180 9.60 15.47 25.18
N LEU A 181 8.66 15.53 24.24
CA LEU A 181 7.80 16.69 24.06
C LEU A 181 6.89 16.94 25.27
N VAL A 182 6.27 15.89 25.81
CA VAL A 182 5.44 15.98 27.03
C VAL A 182 6.30 16.40 28.22
N LEU A 183 7.53 15.89 28.35
CA LEU A 183 8.44 16.26 29.42
C LEU A 183 8.82 17.74 29.35
N VAL A 184 9.20 18.24 28.17
CA VAL A 184 9.54 19.66 27.97
C VAL A 184 8.33 20.56 28.26
N ALA A 185 7.15 20.23 27.72
CA ALA A 185 5.93 20.99 27.97
C ALA A 185 5.55 21.03 29.45
N THR A 186 5.73 19.92 30.17
CA THR A 186 5.45 19.83 31.62
C THR A 186 6.47 20.63 32.43
N THR A 187 7.75 20.55 32.10
CA THR A 187 8.77 21.37 32.79
C THR A 187 8.53 22.87 32.57
N GLN A 188 8.16 23.28 31.37
CA GLN A 188 7.85 24.69 31.09
C GLN A 188 6.62 25.18 31.84
N THR A 189 5.55 24.39 31.94
CA THR A 189 4.34 24.80 32.67
C THR A 189 4.52 24.80 34.19
N ILE A 190 5.37 23.92 34.74
CA ILE A 190 5.64 23.87 36.18
C ILE A 190 6.64 24.96 36.59
N ASP A 191 7.70 25.20 35.80
CA ASP A 191 8.70 26.24 36.10
C ASP A 191 8.23 27.66 35.74
N SER A 192 7.15 27.82 34.96
CA SER A 192 6.49 29.12 34.74
C SER A 192 5.58 29.54 35.91
N SER A 193 6.01 29.23 37.14
CA SER A 193 5.51 29.91 38.33
C SER A 193 5.95 31.38 38.31
N PRO A 194 5.02 32.35 38.42
CA PRO A 194 5.30 33.78 38.22
C PRO A 194 6.07 34.47 39.36
N THR A 195 6.78 33.73 40.21
CA THR A 195 7.38 34.28 41.44
C THR A 195 8.89 34.16 41.49
N ARG A 196 9.58 34.59 40.43
CA ARG A 196 10.98 35.05 40.59
C ARG A 196 11.29 36.19 39.64
N GLN A 197 11.01 37.38 40.13
CA GLN A 197 11.58 38.63 39.65
C GLN A 197 13.11 38.46 39.52
N PRO A 198 13.72 38.68 38.34
CA PRO A 198 15.16 38.64 38.20
C PRO A 198 15.73 39.88 38.90
N SER A 199 16.36 39.68 40.05
CA SER A 199 17.32 40.66 40.55
C SER A 199 18.43 40.79 39.51
N PRO A 200 18.73 42.01 39.02
CA PRO A 200 19.93 42.23 38.24
C PRO A 200 21.07 42.22 39.24
N ASP A 201 21.95 41.21 39.19
CA ASP A 201 23.39 41.45 39.28
C ASP A 201 24.20 40.16 39.15
N LEU A 202 25.38 40.36 38.57
CA LEU A 202 26.54 39.48 38.44
C LEU A 202 26.60 38.47 37.27
N THR A 203 27.17 39.01 36.20
CA THR A 203 28.13 38.41 35.26
C THR A 203 28.99 37.27 35.80
N VAL A 204 28.80 36.03 35.33
CA VAL A 204 29.88 35.00 35.25
C VAL A 204 29.63 34.03 34.10
N THR A 205 30.51 34.13 33.10
CA THR A 205 31.10 33.09 32.24
C THR A 205 30.21 32.22 31.34
N SER A 206 30.26 32.63 30.07
CA SER A 206 29.96 31.90 28.84
C SER A 206 30.51 30.47 28.82
N ALA A 207 29.65 29.49 29.01
CA ALA A 207 29.83 28.14 28.46
C ALA A 207 28.93 28.01 27.24
N THR A 208 29.50 27.59 26.12
CA THR A 208 28.84 27.36 24.82
C THR A 208 27.82 26.23 24.95
N VAL A 209 26.64 26.53 25.50
CA VAL A 209 25.51 25.63 25.57
C VAL A 209 24.72 25.79 24.28
N LEU A 210 24.63 24.72 23.49
CA LEU A 210 23.77 24.65 22.30
C LEU A 210 22.37 25.20 22.67
N PRO A 211 21.76 26.07 21.86
CA PRO A 211 20.41 26.56 22.13
C PRO A 211 19.47 25.35 22.27
N PRO A 212 18.64 25.29 23.33
CA PRO A 212 17.71 24.19 23.52
C PRO A 212 16.81 24.09 22.28
N PRO A 213 16.48 22.86 21.82
CA PRO A 213 15.61 22.69 20.68
C PRO A 213 14.31 23.45 20.93
N THR A 214 13.96 24.35 20.01
CA THR A 214 12.75 25.16 20.13
C THR A 214 11.54 24.23 20.11
N LEU A 215 10.56 24.48 20.98
CA LEU A 215 9.36 23.65 21.14
C LEU A 215 8.68 23.38 19.78
N ASP A 216 8.68 24.38 18.90
CA ASP A 216 8.15 24.30 17.53
C ASP A 216 8.86 23.24 16.67
N SER A 217 10.18 23.09 16.79
CA SER A 217 10.95 22.11 16.03
C SER A 217 10.65 20.67 16.48
N LEU A 218 10.45 20.49 17.78
CA LEU A 218 10.12 19.21 18.39
C LEU A 218 8.66 18.81 18.08
N GLN A 219 7.75 19.79 18.07
CA GLN A 219 6.35 19.61 17.67
C GLN A 219 6.22 19.19 16.20
N ARG A 220 6.95 19.85 15.29
CA ARG A 220 6.98 19.46 13.87
C ARG A 220 7.54 18.04 13.69
N SER A 221 8.64 17.72 14.36
CA SER A 221 9.24 16.37 14.30
C SER A 221 8.30 15.29 14.85
N CYS A 222 7.58 15.58 15.93
CA CYS A 222 6.57 14.69 16.49
C CYS A 222 5.38 14.48 15.54
N LEU A 223 4.93 15.55 14.87
CA LEU A 223 3.86 15.48 13.88
C LEU A 223 4.29 14.61 12.69
N GLU A 224 5.47 14.85 12.13
CA GLU A 224 6.03 14.06 11.04
C GLU A 224 6.18 12.58 11.42
N ALA A 225 6.73 12.31 12.61
CA ALA A 225 6.83 10.95 13.14
C ALA A 225 5.47 10.27 13.33
N SER A 226 4.43 11.02 13.75
CA SER A 226 3.07 10.49 13.90
C SER A 226 2.42 10.14 12.57
N LEU A 227 2.65 10.94 11.53
CA LEU A 227 2.16 10.67 10.17
C LEU A 227 2.89 9.47 9.55
N ALA A 228 4.21 9.41 9.72
CA ALA A 228 5.02 8.27 9.31
C ALA A 228 4.60 6.98 10.03
N LEU A 229 4.22 7.06 11.31
CA LEU A 229 3.74 5.90 12.06
C LEU A 229 2.43 5.35 11.49
N HIS A 230 1.51 6.22 11.07
CA HIS A 230 0.25 5.82 10.46
C HIS A 230 0.45 5.10 9.13
N SER A 231 1.35 5.60 8.28
CA SER A 231 1.68 4.94 7.01
C SER A 231 2.44 3.63 7.26
N SER A 232 3.44 3.61 8.15
CA SER A 232 4.15 2.40 8.57
C SER A 232 3.21 1.35 9.19
N TYR A 233 2.19 1.76 9.94
CA TYR A 233 1.16 0.86 10.47
C TYR A 233 0.33 0.22 9.35
N ALA A 234 -0.10 0.98 8.34
CA ALA A 234 -0.86 0.44 7.22
C ALA A 234 -0.06 -0.63 6.45
N TYR A 235 1.24 -0.41 6.25
CA TYR A 235 2.15 -1.39 5.64
C TYR A 235 2.40 -2.61 6.54
N SER A 236 2.46 -2.41 7.86
CA SER A 236 2.85 -3.45 8.83
C SER A 236 1.67 -4.16 9.50
N ALA A 237 0.43 -3.77 9.23
CA ALA A 237 -0.77 -4.36 9.83
C ALA A 237 -0.88 -5.87 9.58
N PHE A 238 -0.42 -6.35 8.42
CA PHE A 238 -0.38 -7.78 8.12
C PHE A 238 0.76 -8.51 8.84
N GLU A 239 1.93 -7.86 8.96
CA GLU A 239 3.04 -8.40 9.75
C GLU A 239 2.67 -8.53 11.23
N LEU A 240 1.98 -7.52 11.77
CA LEU A 240 1.45 -7.51 13.14
C LEU A 240 0.44 -8.65 13.38
N ARG A 241 -0.42 -8.94 12.40
CA ARG A 241 -1.37 -10.07 12.47
C ARG A 241 -0.65 -11.42 12.49
N ILE A 242 0.42 -11.58 11.70
CA ILE A 242 1.23 -12.81 11.69
C ILE A 242 2.06 -12.95 12.96
N GLY A 243 2.60 -11.84 13.47
CA GLY A 243 3.33 -11.78 14.74
C GLY A 243 2.47 -12.01 15.98
N ARG A 244 1.17 -12.32 15.82
CA ARG A 244 0.19 -12.49 16.90
C ARG A 244 0.10 -11.28 17.84
N VAL A 245 0.51 -10.09 17.43
CA VAL A 245 0.26 -8.88 18.22
C VAL A 245 -1.18 -8.47 17.93
N PRO A 246 -2.11 -8.55 18.91
CA PRO A 246 -3.49 -8.21 18.67
C PRO A 246 -3.58 -6.74 18.27
N VAL A 247 -4.12 -6.49 17.08
CA VAL A 247 -4.33 -5.14 16.55
C VAL A 247 -5.20 -4.30 17.51
N SER A 248 -6.01 -4.97 18.34
CA SER A 248 -6.78 -4.36 19.43
C SER A 248 -5.93 -3.61 20.45
N HIS A 249 -4.66 -4.00 20.68
CA HIS A 249 -3.77 -3.32 21.63
C HIS A 249 -3.02 -2.14 21.02
N ILE A 250 -2.89 -2.09 19.69
CA ILE A 250 -2.17 -1.02 19.00
C ILE A 250 -3.09 0.18 18.69
N LYS A 251 -4.37 -0.08 18.40
CA LYS A 251 -5.39 0.96 18.20
C LYS A 251 -5.46 2.01 19.31
N PRO A 252 -5.54 1.66 20.61
CA PRO A 252 -5.59 2.66 21.67
C PRO A 252 -4.30 3.50 21.72
N LEU A 253 -3.14 2.92 21.39
CA LEU A 253 -1.88 3.65 21.35
C LEU A 253 -1.89 4.70 20.23
N LEU A 254 -2.31 4.33 19.02
CA LEU A 254 -2.51 5.30 17.93
C LEU A 254 -3.54 6.39 18.31
N ALA A 255 -4.65 6.01 18.95
CA ALA A 255 -5.65 6.98 19.39
C ALA A 255 -5.11 7.94 20.46
N THR A 256 -4.21 7.46 21.33
CA THR A 256 -3.56 8.30 22.35
C THR A 256 -2.59 9.29 21.68
N VAL A 257 -1.77 8.83 20.73
CA VAL A 257 -0.89 9.70 19.93
C VAL A 257 -1.71 10.73 19.15
N GLY A 258 -2.83 10.32 18.54
CA GLY A 258 -3.74 11.20 17.82
C GLY A 258 -4.35 12.28 18.72
N ARG A 259 -4.83 11.92 19.91
CA ARG A 259 -5.32 12.89 20.90
C ARG A 259 -4.23 13.84 21.37
N VAL A 260 -3.04 13.34 21.69
CA VAL A 260 -1.94 14.21 22.15
C VAL A 260 -1.55 15.18 21.04
N ARG A 261 -1.53 14.74 19.78
CA ARG A 261 -1.33 15.61 18.61
C ARG A 261 -2.42 16.67 18.50
N GLU A 262 -3.69 16.31 18.68
CA GLU A 262 -4.81 17.26 18.68
C GLU A 262 -4.64 18.28 19.81
N GLU A 263 -4.45 17.84 21.05
CA GLU A 263 -4.24 18.75 22.20
C GLU A 263 -3.02 19.69 22.00
N LEU A 264 -1.97 19.22 21.33
CA LEU A 264 -0.81 20.04 20.97
C LEU A 264 -1.05 21.01 19.81
N ALA A 265 -1.85 20.61 18.83
CA ALA A 265 -2.20 21.45 17.69
C ALA A 265 -3.09 22.62 18.09
N TRP A 266 -3.89 22.46 19.14
CA TRP A 266 -4.70 23.54 19.70
C TRP A 266 -3.87 24.55 20.51
N GLY A 267 -2.56 24.30 20.61
CA GLY A 267 -1.63 25.03 21.44
C GLY A 267 -1.85 24.66 22.90
N VAL A 268 -0.76 24.48 23.64
CA VAL A 268 -0.81 24.60 25.10
C VAL A 268 -1.47 25.95 25.38
N VAL A 269 -2.76 25.92 25.71
CA VAL A 269 -3.53 27.10 26.10
C VAL A 269 -2.67 27.78 27.14
N ARG A 270 -2.19 29.00 26.85
CA ARG A 270 -1.50 29.85 27.81
C ARG A 270 -2.48 30.18 28.92
N ALA A 271 -2.73 29.21 29.79
CA ALA A 271 -3.47 29.35 31.04
C ALA A 271 -2.55 30.13 31.98
N GLY A 272 -2.45 31.44 31.77
CA GLY A 272 -1.56 32.27 32.55
C GLY A 272 -1.47 33.73 32.12
N VAL A 273 -1.90 34.09 30.90
CA VAL A 273 -1.99 35.51 30.52
C VAL A 273 -3.45 35.95 30.63
N HIS A 274 -3.89 36.16 31.86
CA HIS A 274 -4.94 37.15 32.09
C HIS A 274 -4.40 38.48 31.54
N PRO A 275 -5.08 39.18 30.63
CA PRO A 275 -4.76 40.55 30.34
C PRO A 275 -5.03 41.33 31.62
N GLN A 276 -3.97 41.63 32.37
CA GLN A 276 -4.03 42.55 33.50
C GLN A 276 -4.58 43.86 32.95
N GLY A 277 -5.76 44.23 33.43
CA GLY A 277 -6.48 45.41 32.97
C GLY A 277 -5.62 46.66 33.13
N THR A 278 -5.39 47.34 32.01
CA THR A 278 -5.00 48.74 32.00
C THR A 278 -6.24 49.56 32.35
N PRO A 279 -6.29 50.28 33.49
CA PRO A 279 -7.39 51.17 33.79
C PRO A 279 -7.18 52.48 33.03
N GLY A 280 -8.11 52.78 32.12
CA GLY A 280 -8.35 54.12 31.61
C GLY A 280 -7.89 54.37 30.19
N LEU A 281 -8.83 54.32 29.25
CA LEU A 281 -9.03 55.28 28.15
C LEU A 281 -10.36 54.96 27.43
N PRO A 282 -11.13 55.97 27.01
CA PRO A 282 -12.47 55.76 26.48
C PRO A 282 -12.44 55.26 25.04
N PHE A 283 -13.19 54.18 24.84
CA PHE A 283 -13.97 53.79 23.67
C PHE A 283 -13.73 54.59 22.37
N SER A 284 -13.02 53.98 21.42
CA SER A 284 -13.14 54.32 19.99
C SER A 284 -13.51 53.04 19.25
N GLU A 285 -14.79 52.97 18.91
CA GLU A 285 -15.44 51.91 18.15
C GLU A 285 -15.12 52.13 16.66
N GLY A 286 -14.37 51.20 16.05
CA GLY A 286 -14.27 51.13 14.58
C GLY A 286 -12.87 50.96 14.01
N LYS A 287 -12.33 49.73 14.05
CA LYS A 287 -11.55 49.08 12.97
C LYS A 287 -10.91 47.79 13.50
N ALA A 288 -11.67 46.71 13.51
CA ALA A 288 -11.13 45.37 13.69
C ALA A 288 -12.02 44.38 12.93
N LYS A 289 -11.91 44.36 11.60
CA LYS A 289 -12.57 43.33 10.78
C LYS A 289 -11.72 42.70 9.67
N ASP A 290 -10.47 43.11 9.45
CA ASP A 290 -9.75 42.71 8.23
C ASP A 290 -8.43 41.94 8.41
N LEU A 291 -8.11 41.37 9.58
CA LEU A 291 -6.80 40.70 9.77
C LEU A 291 -6.85 39.34 10.50
N ALA A 292 -7.99 38.66 10.47
CA ALA A 292 -8.10 37.29 10.98
C ALA A 292 -8.73 36.36 9.93
N TYR A 293 -8.19 36.35 8.71
CA TYR A 293 -8.52 35.34 7.71
C TYR A 293 -7.43 35.25 6.63
N SER A 294 -6.26 34.68 6.98
CA SER A 294 -5.36 34.07 5.99
C SER A 294 -4.39 33.12 6.67
N ASP A 295 -4.22 31.97 6.01
CA ASP A 295 -3.24 30.91 6.22
C ASP A 295 -3.40 30.00 7.45
N ASP A 296 -4.32 29.05 7.31
CA ASP A 296 -4.03 27.62 7.47
C ASP A 296 -5.20 26.79 6.92
N GLN A 297 -5.48 26.93 5.61
CA GLN A 297 -6.30 25.92 4.92
C GLN A 297 -5.41 24.73 4.62
N LEU A 298 -5.49 23.72 5.51
CA LEU A 298 -5.17 22.34 5.17
C LEU A 298 -5.79 22.03 3.80
N SER A 299 -4.96 21.65 2.83
CA SER A 299 -5.41 21.38 1.46
C SER A 299 -6.61 20.44 1.50
N GLN A 300 -7.65 20.76 0.75
CA GLN A 300 -8.89 19.98 0.68
C GLN A 300 -8.61 18.50 0.39
N ASP A 301 -7.49 18.21 -0.29
CA ASP A 301 -7.02 16.87 -0.60
C ASP A 301 -6.52 16.10 0.64
N GLU A 302 -5.89 16.75 1.62
CA GLU A 302 -5.43 16.12 2.87
C GLU A 302 -6.61 15.76 3.78
N VAL A 303 -7.61 16.64 3.85
CA VAL A 303 -8.87 16.37 4.58
C VAL A 303 -9.61 15.19 3.94
N LYS A 304 -9.60 15.10 2.61
CA LYS A 304 -10.20 13.98 1.88
C LYS A 304 -9.44 12.67 2.12
N LEU A 305 -8.11 12.71 2.17
CA LEU A 305 -7.26 11.55 2.41
C LEU A 305 -7.42 11.01 3.84
N LEU A 306 -7.56 11.89 4.83
CA LEU A 306 -7.87 11.54 6.22
C LEU A 306 -9.28 10.96 6.38
N ALA A 307 -10.28 11.52 5.69
CA ALA A 307 -11.65 10.99 5.71
C ALA A 307 -11.77 9.61 5.05
N THR A 308 -10.92 9.32 4.05
CA THR A 308 -10.91 8.02 3.35
C THR A 308 -10.24 6.92 4.19
N LEU A 309 -9.30 7.28 5.07
CA LEU A 309 -8.60 6.36 5.95
C LEU A 309 -9.43 5.92 7.18
N ASP A 310 -10.34 6.77 7.65
CA ASP A 310 -11.08 6.53 8.90
C ASP A 310 -12.33 5.64 8.72
N ASN A 311 -12.74 5.31 7.47
CA ASN A 311 -13.94 4.50 7.23
C ASN A 311 -13.89 3.60 5.97
N PRO A 312 -13.00 2.59 5.91
CA PRO A 312 -12.89 1.71 4.74
C PRO A 312 -14.12 0.78 4.51
N SER A 313 -15.08 0.76 5.43
CA SER A 313 -16.25 -0.13 5.39
C SER A 313 -17.54 0.49 4.85
N ARG A 314 -17.56 1.79 4.49
CA ARG A 314 -18.79 2.50 4.11
C ARG A 314 -19.06 2.59 2.61
N ASP A 315 -18.03 2.47 1.77
CA ASP A 315 -18.19 2.54 0.31
C ASP A 315 -18.69 1.23 -0.33
N SER A 316 -18.53 0.08 0.32
CA SER A 316 -19.06 -1.20 -0.18
C SER A 316 -20.58 -1.36 -0.01
N ARG A 317 -21.31 -0.33 0.45
CA ARG A 317 -22.77 -0.40 0.71
C ARG A 317 -23.59 0.66 -0.03
N ARG A 318 -22.97 1.48 -0.89
CA ARG A 318 -23.68 2.49 -1.70
C ARG A 318 -23.76 2.17 -3.19
N GLU A 319 -23.18 1.06 -3.63
CA GLU A 319 -23.27 0.58 -5.02
C GLU A 319 -23.78 -0.87 -5.09
N ALA A 320 -24.90 -1.14 -4.41
CA ALA A 320 -25.73 -2.33 -4.61
C ALA A 320 -27.19 -1.89 -4.81
#